data_AF-A0A2D6QBT6-F1
#
_entry.id   AF-A0A2D6QBT6-F1
#
_cell.length_a   1.000
_cell.length_b   1.000
_cell.length_c   1.000
_cell.angle_alpha   90.00
_cell.angle_beta   90.00
_cell.angle_gamma   90.00
#
_symmetry.space_group_name_H-M   'P 1'
#
loop_
_entity.id
_entity.type
_entity.pdbx_description
1 polymer ?
#
loop_
_entity_poly.entity_id
_entity_poly.type
_entity_poly.pdbx_seq_one_letter_code
_entity_poly.pdbx_strand_id
1 'polypeptide(L)'
;MKPKLSVLILVTSCCIAPQAASERSHGAPGEDETNLFDPPEALLTADSPFTGQMYPSPVLQDIDGDGKAELIVGDLPGRMRFATRKGNDLQWSKLNPMKSGDEPLRLNNW
;
A
#
# COMPACT_ATOMS: atom_id res chain seq x y z
N MET A 1 17.28 21.04 10.76
CA MET A 1 17.02 19.81 9.99
C MET A 1 15.85 20.07 9.08
N LYS A 2 16.00 19.86 7.75
CA LYS A 2 14.84 19.87 6.84
C LYS A 2 14.01 18.62 7.16
N PRO A 3 12.67 18.69 7.27
CA PRO A 3 11.86 17.50 7.47
C PRO A 3 12.00 16.58 6.25
N LYS A 4 12.28 15.30 6.47
CA LYS A 4 12.20 14.30 5.41
C LYS A 4 10.72 14.07 5.06
N LEU A 5 10.45 13.82 3.79
CA LEU A 5 9.09 13.67 3.30
C LEU A 5 8.68 12.19 3.37
N SER A 6 7.65 11.89 4.17
CA SER A 6 7.03 10.55 4.17
C SER A 6 5.96 10.51 3.08
N VAL A 7 6.20 9.75 2.00
CA VAL A 7 5.25 9.56 0.92
C VAL A 7 4.92 8.07 0.82
N LEU A 8 3.64 7.73 0.97
CA LEU A 8 3.16 6.37 0.71
C LEU A 8 3.00 6.19 -0.80
N ILE A 9 3.95 5.47 -1.42
CA ILE A 9 3.87 5.12 -2.84
C ILE A 9 3.22 3.74 -2.97
N LEU A 10 2.02 3.72 -3.57
CA LEU A 10 1.30 2.51 -3.92
C LEU A 10 1.63 2.13 -5.36
N VAL A 11 2.62 1.25 -5.55
CA VAL A 11 3.04 0.82 -6.90
C VAL A 11 2.12 -0.29 -7.42
N THR A 12 1.43 -0.01 -8.52
CA THR A 12 0.53 -0.95 -9.20
C THR A 12 1.20 -1.50 -10.47
N SER A 13 2.22 -2.35 -10.33
CA SER A 13 2.73 -3.12 -11.48
C SER A 13 3.51 -4.38 -11.06
N CYS A 14 3.50 -5.34 -11.99
CA CYS A 14 3.66 -6.78 -11.82
C CYS A 14 5.06 -7.28 -11.45
N CYS A 15 5.08 -8.38 -10.67
CA CYS A 15 6.19 -9.29 -10.43
C CYS A 15 7.54 -8.64 -10.11
N ILE A 16 7.79 -8.39 -8.82
CA ILE A 16 9.15 -8.30 -8.29
C ILE A 16 9.28 -9.43 -7.27
N ALA A 17 10.07 -10.46 -7.58
CA ALA A 17 10.64 -11.35 -6.58
C ALA A 17 11.22 -10.48 -5.44
N PRO A 18 11.30 -10.93 -4.18
CA PRO A 18 11.88 -10.11 -3.12
C PRO A 18 13.32 -9.78 -3.48
N GLN A 19 13.53 -8.65 -4.13
CA GLN A 19 14.83 -8.11 -4.41
C GLN A 19 15.01 -7.11 -3.30
N ALA A 20 15.86 -7.49 -2.34
CA ALA A 20 16.44 -6.55 -1.40
C ALA A 20 16.76 -5.29 -2.20
N ALA A 21 16.15 -4.18 -1.82
CA ALA A 21 16.41 -2.90 -2.45
C ALA A 21 17.94 -2.72 -2.45
N SER A 22 18.57 -2.85 -3.62
CA SER A 22 19.97 -2.55 -3.76
C SER A 22 20.08 -1.05 -3.60
N GLU A 23 20.55 -0.62 -2.42
CA GLU A 23 21.04 0.73 -2.23
C GLU A 23 22.19 0.93 -3.23
N ARG A 24 21.93 1.61 -4.35
CA ARG A 24 23.02 2.13 -5.16
C ARG A 24 23.55 3.37 -4.45
N SER A 25 24.61 3.20 -3.66
CA SER A 25 25.42 4.33 -3.22
C SER A 25 26.14 4.92 -4.44
N HIS A 26 25.80 6.15 -4.83
CA HIS A 26 26.64 6.94 -5.73
C HIS A 26 27.35 8.03 -4.95
N GLY A 27 28.65 7.83 -4.72
CA GLY A 27 29.71 8.87 -4.66
C GLY A 27 29.76 9.83 -3.45
N ALA A 28 30.95 10.01 -2.89
CA ALA A 28 31.31 11.12 -2.01
C ALA A 28 31.81 12.34 -2.82
N PRO A 29 32.13 13.49 -2.19
CA PRO A 29 31.33 14.29 -1.27
C PRO A 29 31.08 15.68 -1.89
N GLY A 30 29.82 16.07 -1.96
CA GLY A 30 29.39 17.34 -2.54
C GLY A 30 27.88 17.39 -2.51
N GLU A 31 27.35 17.71 -1.32
CA GLU A 31 25.97 18.14 -1.09
C GLU A 31 24.92 17.02 -1.22
N ASP A 32 24.71 16.38 -0.07
CA ASP A 32 23.73 15.36 0.30
C ASP A 32 22.28 15.81 0.03
N GLU A 33 21.88 15.89 -1.24
CA GLU A 33 20.52 16.21 -1.69
C GLU A 33 19.81 14.97 -2.29
N THR A 34 20.42 13.77 -2.22
CA THR A 34 19.96 12.59 -3.00
C THR A 34 19.04 11.62 -2.25
N ASN A 35 18.75 11.80 -0.96
CA ASN A 35 17.79 10.97 -0.22
C ASN A 35 16.65 11.81 0.36
N LEU A 36 15.73 12.18 -0.54
CA LEU A 36 14.54 12.97 -0.22
C LEU A 36 13.52 12.21 0.66
N PHE A 37 13.56 10.88 0.60
CA PHE A 37 12.62 9.98 1.26
C PHE A 37 13.31 9.16 2.33
N ASP A 38 12.56 8.83 3.38
CA ASP A 38 12.96 7.75 4.27
C ASP A 38 12.93 6.40 3.53
N PRO A 39 13.68 5.39 4.03
CA PRO A 39 13.60 4.05 3.50
C PRO A 39 12.14 3.57 3.40
N PRO A 40 11.77 2.83 2.35
CA PRO A 40 10.40 2.38 2.18
C PRO A 40 10.02 1.42 3.31
N GLU A 41 8.87 1.67 3.93
CA GLU A 41 8.27 0.77 4.90
C GLU A 41 7.27 -0.16 4.21
N ALA A 42 7.29 -1.45 4.61
CA ALA A 42 6.32 -2.41 4.11
C ALA A 42 4.92 -2.07 4.65
N LEU A 43 3.95 -1.96 3.76
CA LEU A 43 2.54 -1.86 4.14
C LEU A 43 2.08 -3.17 4.80
N LEU A 44 1.52 -3.08 6.01
CA LEU A 44 1.06 -4.25 6.77
C LEU A 44 -0.47 -4.35 6.80
N THR A 45 -0.98 -5.56 6.61
CA THR A 45 -2.37 -5.95 6.88
C THR A 45 -2.38 -7.10 7.87
N ALA A 46 -3.05 -6.93 9.02
CA ALA A 46 -3.01 -7.92 10.11
C ALA A 46 -1.58 -8.37 10.45
N ASP A 47 -0.69 -7.40 10.65
CA ASP A 47 0.71 -7.60 11.07
C ASP A 47 1.57 -8.40 10.08
N SER A 48 1.09 -8.56 8.84
CA SER A 48 1.79 -9.27 7.77
C SER A 48 1.94 -8.36 6.54
N PRO A 49 3.05 -8.47 5.78
CA PRO A 49 3.23 -7.72 4.54
C PRO A 49 2.04 -7.91 3.58
N PHE A 50 1.53 -6.79 3.07
CA PHE A 50 0.48 -6.76 2.05
C PHE A 50 0.98 -7.43 0.76
N THR A 51 0.65 -8.72 0.60
CA THR A 51 1.10 -9.57 -0.51
C THR A 51 -0.01 -10.55 -0.94
N GLY A 52 0.21 -11.25 -2.06
CA GLY A 52 -0.69 -12.29 -2.57
C GLY A 52 -1.81 -11.81 -3.51
N GLN A 53 -1.79 -10.54 -3.90
CA GLN A 53 -2.71 -9.97 -4.91
C GLN A 53 -2.13 -10.05 -6.30
N MET A 54 -2.96 -10.42 -7.26
CA MET A 54 -2.59 -10.48 -8.67
C MET A 54 -2.88 -9.11 -9.29
N TYR A 55 -1.83 -8.33 -9.60
CA TYR A 55 -1.93 -6.92 -10.03
C TYR A 55 -2.80 -6.07 -9.07
N PRO A 56 -2.33 -5.83 -7.84
CA PRO A 56 -3.07 -4.98 -6.90
C PRO A 56 -3.16 -3.54 -7.43
N SER A 57 -4.34 -2.96 -7.28
CA SER A 57 -4.62 -1.53 -7.49
C SER A 57 -5.16 -0.95 -6.18
N PRO A 58 -4.28 -0.55 -5.24
CA PRO A 58 -4.72 -0.07 -3.93
C PRO A 58 -4.98 1.44 -3.92
N VAL A 59 -5.92 1.86 -3.07
CA VAL A 59 -6.33 3.25 -2.83
C VAL A 59 -6.54 3.46 -1.33
N LEU A 60 -6.17 4.63 -0.81
CA LEU A 60 -6.58 5.07 0.52
C LEU A 60 -7.78 6.00 0.42
N GLN A 61 -8.88 5.63 1.06
CA GLN A 61 -10.11 6.42 1.09
C GLN A 61 -10.88 6.13 2.37
N ASP A 62 -11.34 7.18 3.05
CA ASP A 62 -12.33 7.05 4.13
C ASP A 62 -13.67 6.71 3.49
N ILE A 63 -14.18 5.51 3.78
CA ILE A 63 -15.44 5.00 3.22
C ILE A 63 -16.51 4.75 4.28
N ASP A 64 -16.17 4.82 5.56
CA ASP A 64 -17.12 4.66 6.67
C ASP A 64 -17.43 5.97 7.41
N GLY A 65 -16.71 7.05 7.10
CA GLY A 65 -16.93 8.39 7.60
C GLY A 65 -16.32 8.65 8.98
N ASP A 66 -15.40 7.80 9.46
CA ASP A 66 -14.76 7.97 10.77
C ASP A 66 -13.57 8.96 10.76
N GLY A 67 -13.22 9.50 9.59
CA GLY A 67 -12.10 10.40 9.39
C GLY A 67 -10.74 9.70 9.20
N LYS A 68 -10.72 8.36 9.09
CA LYS A 68 -9.53 7.56 8.80
C LYS A 68 -9.71 6.85 7.47
N ALA A 69 -8.63 6.78 6.70
CA ALA A 69 -8.67 6.15 5.39
C ALA A 69 -8.49 4.63 5.49
N GLU A 70 -9.45 3.88 4.93
CA GLU A 70 -9.33 2.45 4.65
C GLU A 70 -8.32 2.20 3.52
N LEU A 71 -7.70 1.02 3.56
CA LEU A 71 -6.96 0.48 2.42
C LEU A 71 -7.93 -0.31 1.54
N ILE A 72 -8.28 0.23 0.38
CA ILE A 72 -9.10 -0.43 -0.64
C ILE A 72 -8.17 -1.06 -1.68
N VAL A 73 -8.47 -2.29 -2.12
CA VAL A 73 -7.65 -3.05 -3.06
C VAL A 73 -8.54 -3.74 -4.08
N GLY A 74 -8.40 -3.32 -5.35
CA GLY A 74 -8.82 -4.10 -6.50
C GLY A 74 -7.70 -5.02 -6.99
N ASP A 75 -8.03 -6.12 -7.65
CA ASP A 75 -7.05 -6.99 -8.30
C ASP A 75 -7.50 -7.49 -9.69
N LEU A 76 -6.59 -8.09 -10.46
CA LEU A 76 -6.82 -8.56 -11.83
C LEU A 76 -8.06 -9.48 -11.94
N PRO A 77 -8.28 -10.47 -11.05
CA PRO A 77 -9.51 -11.26 -11.08
C PRO A 77 -10.81 -10.44 -10.86
N GLY A 78 -10.72 -9.19 -10.42
CA GLY A 78 -11.87 -8.32 -10.17
C GLY A 78 -12.36 -8.34 -8.73
N ARG A 79 -11.57 -8.85 -7.76
CA ARG A 79 -11.95 -8.83 -6.34
C ARG A 79 -11.76 -7.43 -5.79
N MET A 80 -12.81 -6.91 -5.14
CA MET A 80 -12.73 -5.69 -4.35
C MET A 80 -12.65 -6.05 -2.87
N ARG A 81 -11.60 -5.57 -2.20
CA ARG A 81 -11.38 -5.79 -0.76
C ARG A 81 -11.02 -4.50 -0.06
N PHE A 82 -11.26 -4.44 1.23
CA PHE A 82 -10.86 -3.31 2.08
C PHE A 82 -10.25 -3.80 3.39
N ALA A 83 -9.40 -2.98 4.01
CA ALA A 83 -8.94 -3.16 5.37
C ALA A 83 -9.11 -1.84 6.13
N THR A 84 -9.54 -1.93 7.38
CA THR A 84 -9.80 -0.78 8.27
C THR A 84 -8.50 -0.29 8.88
N ARG A 85 -8.34 1.04 8.99
CA ARG A 85 -7.17 1.64 9.64
C ARG A 85 -7.11 1.24 11.12
N LYS A 86 -5.93 0.85 11.59
CA LYS A 86 -5.66 0.59 13.02
C LYS A 86 -4.81 1.72 13.60
N GLY A 87 -5.37 2.43 14.57
CA GLY A 87 -4.66 3.53 15.24
C GLY A 87 -4.28 4.66 14.28
N ASN A 88 -3.19 5.35 14.57
CA ASN A 88 -2.70 6.48 13.76
C ASN A 88 -1.53 6.09 12.83
N ASP A 89 -0.96 4.90 12.97
CA ASP A 89 0.20 4.42 12.19
C ASP A 89 -0.23 3.75 10.88
N LEU A 90 0.70 3.43 9.97
CA LEU A 90 0.46 2.75 8.69
C LEU A 90 0.11 1.26 8.86
N GLN A 91 -0.92 0.98 9.66
CA GLN A 91 -1.37 -0.38 9.97
C GLN A 91 -2.85 -0.53 9.64
N TRP A 92 -3.19 -1.63 8.97
CA TRP A 92 -4.57 -1.97 8.63
C TRP A 92 -4.94 -3.36 9.14
N SER A 93 -6.25 -3.59 9.27
CA SER A 93 -6.80 -4.90 9.59
C SER A 93 -6.56 -5.91 8.45
N LYS A 94 -7.10 -7.12 8.59
CA LYS A 94 -7.10 -8.10 7.51
C LYS A 94 -7.97 -7.58 6.37
N LEU A 95 -7.58 -7.84 5.13
CA LEU A 95 -8.42 -7.55 3.96
C LEU A 95 -9.71 -8.37 4.01
N ASN A 96 -10.83 -7.66 3.98
CA ASN A 96 -12.19 -8.19 3.92
C ASN A 96 -12.78 -7.96 2.53
N PRO A 97 -13.65 -8.85 2.02
CA PRO A 97 -14.39 -8.60 0.78
C PRO A 97 -15.26 -7.36 0.96
N MET A 98 -15.19 -6.43 0.00
CA MET A 98 -16.26 -5.46 -0.17
C MET A 98 -17.50 -6.21 -0.66
N LYS A 99 -18.68 -5.73 -0.30
CA LYS A 99 -19.93 -6.40 -0.61
C LYS A 99 -20.94 -5.47 -1.28
N SER A 100 -21.79 -6.04 -2.12
CA SER A 100 -23.02 -5.44 -2.61
C SER A 100 -24.19 -6.20 -1.98
N GLY A 101 -24.74 -5.67 -0.89
CA GLY A 101 -25.61 -6.44 0.00
C GLY A 101 -24.78 -7.50 0.74
N ASP A 102 -25.22 -8.75 0.72
CA ASP A 102 -24.49 -9.86 1.37
C ASP A 102 -23.41 -10.50 0.50
N GLU A 103 -23.46 -10.25 -0.81
CA GLU A 103 -22.58 -10.85 -1.81
C GLU A 103 -21.27 -10.06 -1.99
N PRO A 104 -20.12 -10.73 -2.15
CA PRO A 104 -18.87 -10.05 -2.48
C PRO A 104 -18.98 -9.25 -3.79
N LEU A 105 -18.55 -7.99 -3.74
CA LEU A 105 -18.44 -7.14 -4.91
C LEU A 105 -17.38 -7.71 -5.84
N ARG A 106 -17.81 -8.12 -7.02
CA ARG A 106 -16.95 -8.60 -8.09
C ARG A 106 -17.10 -7.72 -9.31
N LEU A 107 -16.00 -7.10 -9.71
CA LEU A 107 -15.94 -6.37 -10.97
C LEU A 107 -15.64 -7.35 -12.09
N ASN A 108 -16.32 -7.21 -13.22
CA ASN A 108 -15.97 -7.98 -14.40
C ASN A 108 -14.74 -7.36 -15.05
N ASN A 109 -13.58 -7.96 -14.81
CA ASN A 109 -12.42 -7.77 -15.66
C ASN A 109 -12.49 -8.89 -16.72
N TRP A 110 -13.08 -8.55 -17.87
CA TRP A 110 -13.29 -9.38 -19.07
C TRP A 110 -14.45 -10.39 -19.02
#